data_AF-A0A953L593-F1
#
_entry.id   AF-A0A953L593-F1
#
_cell.length_a   1.000
_cell.length_b   1.000
_cell.length_c   1.000
_cell.angle_alpha   90.00
_cell.angle_beta   90.00
_cell.angle_gamma   90.00
#
_symmetry.space_group_name_H-M   'P 1'
#
loop_
_entity.id
_entity.type
_entity.pdbx_description
1 polymer ?
#
loop_
_entity_poly.entity_id
_entity_poly.type
_entity_poly.pdbx_seq_one_letter_code
_entity_poly.pdbx_strand_id
1 'polypeptide(L)' 'MVTRAEMREETAQAVCEIAICLAQAIHELDPSAHRRMNFTAGKAYNRLLEERKELAADILYRFGRALMDRDLFPEGDETS' A
#
# COMPACT_ATOMS: atom_id res chain seq x y z
N MET A 1 -23.65 8.11 -15.24
CA MET A 1 -23.67 6.65 -15.49
C MET A 1 -22.25 6.18 -15.22
N VAL A 2 -22.02 5.35 -14.21
CA VAL A 2 -20.66 4.93 -13.83
C VAL A 2 -20.20 3.84 -14.78
N THR A 3 -19.02 4.01 -15.36
CA THR A 3 -18.38 3.07 -16.29
C THR A 3 -17.77 1.90 -15.53
N ARG A 4 -17.54 0.79 -16.24
CA ARG A 4 -16.85 -0.38 -15.68
C ARG A 4 -15.41 -0.06 -15.25
N ALA A 5 -14.76 0.89 -15.93
CA ALA A 5 -13.43 1.34 -15.58
C ALA A 5 -13.44 2.12 -14.25
N GLU A 6 -14.38 3.05 -14.08
CA GLU A 6 -14.55 3.80 -12.83
C GLU A 6 -14.86 2.87 -11.65
N MET A 7 -15.75 1.89 -11.80
CA MET A 7 -16.02 0.92 -10.71
C MET A 7 -14.79 0.10 -10.33
N ARG A 8 -13.94 -0.26 -11.31
CA ARG A 8 -12.70 -1.01 -11.04
C ARG A 8 -11.69 -0.15 -10.31
N GLU A 9 -11.56 1.11 -10.69
CA GLU A 9 -10.70 2.08 -10.03
C GLU A 9 -11.15 2.34 -8.60
N GLU A 10 -12.45 2.56 -8.38
CA GLU A 10 -13.04 2.72 -7.06
C GLU A 10 -12.81 1.48 -6.18
N THR A 11 -12.96 0.29 -6.75
CA THR A 11 -12.66 -0.96 -6.04
C THR A 11 -11.17 -1.07 -5.70
N ALA A 12 -10.29 -0.73 -6.64
CA ALA A 12 -8.83 -0.75 -6.42
C ALA A 12 -8.41 0.23 -5.33
N GLN A 13 -9.01 1.43 -5.31
CA GLN A 13 -8.82 2.41 -4.26
C GLN A 13 -9.30 1.87 -2.92
N ALA A 14 -10.53 1.35 -2.82
CA ALA A 14 -11.06 0.79 -1.58
C ALA A 14 -10.18 -0.34 -1.03
N VAL A 15 -9.67 -1.22 -1.89
CA VAL A 15 -8.74 -2.29 -1.50
C VAL A 15 -7.42 -1.72 -0.97
N CYS A 16 -6.88 -0.69 -1.61
CA CYS A 16 -5.65 -0.05 -1.16
C CYS A 16 -5.85 0.64 0.21
N GLU A 17 -6.95 1.35 0.41
CA GLU A 17 -7.30 2.00 1.68
C GLU A 17 -7.43 0.98 2.81
N ILE A 18 -8.14 -0.14 2.58
CA ILE A 18 -8.24 -1.23 3.56
C ILE A 18 -6.86 -1.77 3.93
N ALA A 19 -5.99 -1.97 2.94
CA ALA A 19 -4.63 -2.46 3.18
C ALA A 19 -3.79 -1.46 4.02
N ILE A 20 -3.95 -0.15 3.78
CA ILE A 20 -3.30 0.91 4.56
C ILE A 20 -3.80 0.88 6.01
N CYS A 21 -5.11 0.82 6.25
CA CYS A 21 -5.66 0.73 7.61
C CYS A 21 -5.11 -0.48 8.38
N LEU A 22 -5.03 -1.65 7.72
CA LEU A 22 -4.45 -2.85 8.33
C LEU A 22 -2.96 -2.67 8.63
N ALA A 23 -2.21 -2.06 7.72
CA ALA A 23 -0.79 -1.79 7.95
C ALA A 23 -0.57 -0.84 9.13
N GLN A 24 -1.42 0.18 9.30
CA GLN A 24 -1.34 1.11 10.44
C GLN A 24 -1.60 0.39 11.76
N ALA A 25 -2.64 -0.46 11.82
CA ALA A 25 -2.90 -1.27 13.01
C ALA A 25 -1.74 -2.23 13.35
N ILE A 26 -1.06 -2.77 12.33
CA ILE A 26 0.14 -3.60 12.53
C ILE A 26 1.33 -2.73 13.00
N HIS A 27 1.48 -1.52 12.48
CA HIS A 27 2.55 -0.57 12.86
C HIS A 27 2.47 -0.18 14.34
N GLU A 28 1.27 -0.01 14.88
CA GLU A 28 1.06 0.24 16.31
C GLU A 28 1.62 -0.89 17.20
N LEU A 29 1.63 -2.12 16.70
CA LEU A 29 2.17 -3.30 17.40
C LEU A 29 3.66 -3.51 17.11
N ASP A 30 4.12 -3.15 15.91
CA ASP A 30 5.50 -3.25 15.45
C ASP A 30 5.85 -2.08 14.52
N PRO A 31 6.50 -1.02 15.03
CA PRO A 31 6.86 0.18 14.27
C PRO A 31 7.81 -0.06 13.09
N SER A 32 8.38 -1.26 12.95
CA SER A 32 9.24 -1.62 11.83
C SER A 32 8.51 -2.42 10.74
N ALA A 33 7.25 -2.79 10.97
CA ALA A 33 6.48 -3.62 10.05
C ALA A 33 6.25 -2.96 8.70
N HIS A 34 5.95 -1.65 8.67
CA HIS A 34 5.69 -0.92 7.43
C HIS A 34 6.87 -1.00 6.44
N ARG A 35 8.13 -0.95 6.92
CA ARG A 35 9.33 -1.12 6.09
C ARG A 35 9.42 -2.53 5.48
N ARG A 36 9.14 -3.57 6.26
CA ARG A 36 9.14 -4.97 5.77
C ARG A 36 8.00 -5.20 4.77
N MET A 37 6.84 -4.61 5.03
CA MET A 37 5.70 -4.63 4.10
C MET A 37 6.03 -3.89 2.81
N ASN A 38 6.69 -2.74 2.86
CA ASN A 38 7.09 -1.96 1.68
C ASN A 38 8.03 -2.77 0.78
N PHE A 39 9.05 -3.41 1.36
CA PHE A 39 9.95 -4.28 0.61
C PHE A 39 9.22 -5.45 -0.06
N THR A 40 8.28 -6.07 0.66
CA THR A 40 7.48 -7.19 0.12
C THR A 40 6.54 -6.71 -0.99
N ALA A 41 5.92 -5.54 -0.82
CA ALA A 41 5.08 -4.90 -1.82
C ALA A 41 5.87 -4.59 -3.10
N GLY A 42 7.11 -4.10 -2.98
CA GLY A 42 7.99 -3.86 -4.13
C GLY A 42 8.33 -5.12 -4.92
N LYS A 43 8.60 -6.24 -4.23
CA LYS A 43 8.82 -7.54 -4.89
C LYS A 43 7.57 -8.03 -5.63
N ALA A 44 6.42 -7.94 -4.99
CA ALA A 44 5.16 -8.36 -5.59
C ALA A 44 4.75 -7.43 -6.75
N TYR A 45 5.01 -6.13 -6.65
CA TYR A 45 4.85 -5.17 -7.74
C TYR A 45 5.63 -5.60 -8.99
N ASN A 46 6.95 -5.84 -8.86
CA ASN A 46 7.79 -6.23 -10.00
C ASN A 46 7.30 -7.53 -10.65
N ARG A 47 6.96 -8.54 -9.83
CA ARG A 47 6.40 -9.80 -10.33
C ARG A 47 5.09 -9.60 -11.09
N LEU A 48 4.17 -8.78 -10.57
CA LEU A 48 2.88 -8.52 -11.23
C LEU A 48 3.05 -7.73 -12.54
N LEU A 49 4.05 -6.85 -12.61
CA LEU A 49 4.39 -6.12 -13.83
C LEU A 49 4.93 -7.06 -14.91
N GLU A 50 5.81 -8.00 -14.56
CA GLU A 50 6.30 -9.05 -15.46
C GLU A 50 5.16 -9.93 -15.99
N GLU A 51 4.18 -10.23 -15.13
CA GLU A 51 2.96 -10.98 -15.49
C GLU A 51 1.91 -10.14 -16.27
N ARG A 52 2.20 -8.87 -16.60
CA ARG A 52 1.27 -7.92 -17.25
C ARG A 52 -0.05 -7.72 -16.50
N LYS A 53 -0.03 -7.82 -15.17
CA LYS A 53 -1.18 -7.58 -14.29
C LYS A 53 -1.17 -6.13 -13.80
N GLU A 54 -1.34 -5.20 -14.72
CA GLU A 54 -1.11 -3.76 -14.51
C GLU A 54 -1.90 -3.19 -13.33
N LEU A 55 -3.22 -3.44 -13.23
CA LEU A 55 -4.03 -2.93 -12.12
C LEU A 55 -3.57 -3.47 -10.75
N ALA A 56 -3.17 -4.74 -10.69
CA ALA A 56 -2.70 -5.33 -9.44
C ALA A 56 -1.32 -4.79 -9.05
N ALA A 57 -0.44 -4.56 -10.03
CA ALA A 57 0.83 -3.89 -9.82
C ALA A 57 0.60 -2.46 -9.32
N ASP A 58 -0.29 -1.70 -9.94
CA ASP A 58 -0.62 -0.33 -9.54
C ASP A 58 -1.15 -0.25 -8.10
N ILE A 59 -2.04 -1.14 -7.68
CA ILE A 59 -2.50 -1.23 -6.27
C ILE A 59 -1.30 -1.42 -5.32
N LEU A 60 -0.38 -2.33 -5.66
CA LEU A 60 0.82 -2.61 -4.85
C LEU A 60 1.80 -1.45 -4.83
N TYR A 61 1.91 -0.71 -5.94
CA TYR A 61 2.72 0.49 -6.01
C TYR A 61 2.17 1.58 -5.09
N ARG A 62 0.86 1.86 -5.16
CA ARG A 62 0.17 2.84 -4.29
C ARG A 62 0.30 2.46 -2.82
N PHE A 63 0.07 1.19 -2.50
CA PHE A 63 0.25 0.68 -1.14
C PHE A 63 1.70 0.82 -0.66
N GLY A 64 2.67 0.42 -1.47
CA GLY A 64 4.09 0.58 -1.16
C GLY A 64 4.48 2.03 -0.91
N ARG A 65 3.96 2.97 -1.70
CA ARG A 65 4.17 4.42 -1.51
C ARG A 65 3.58 4.91 -0.19
N ALA A 66 2.36 4.49 0.16
CA ALA A 66 1.72 4.85 1.42
C ALA A 66 2.50 4.36 2.65
N LEU A 67 3.11 3.18 2.59
CA LEU A 67 3.95 2.64 3.68
C LEU A 67 5.21 3.47 3.98
N MET A 68 5.58 4.39 3.09
CA MET A 68 6.71 5.32 3.27
C MET A 68 6.27 6.71 3.70
N ASP A 69 4.97 6.93 3.86
CA ASP A 69 4.40 8.19 4.33
C ASP A 69 4.57 8.30 5.85
N ARG A 70 5.25 9.35 6.30
CA ARG A 70 5.56 9.59 7.72
C ARG A 70 4.35 10.06 8.51
N ASP A 71 3.34 10.62 7.87
CA ASP A 71 2.09 11.01 8.53
C ASP A 71 1.24 9.76 8.82
N LEU A 72 1.33 8.74 7.97
CA LEU A 72 0.62 7.46 8.15
C LEU A 72 1.38 6.46 9.02
N PHE A 73 2.72 6.45 8.91
CA PHE A 73 3.62 5.53 9.59
C PHE A 73 4.76 6.31 10.28
N PRO A 74 4.48 6.95 11.42
CA PRO A 74 5.50 7.69 12.14
C PRO A 74 6.56 6.72 12.66
N GLU A 75 7.82 6.96 12.29
CA GLU A 75 8.97 6.31 12.90
C GLU A 75 9.24 7.05 14.20
N GLY A 76 9.21 6.36 15.34
CA GLY A 76 9.51 6.96 16.63
C GLY A 76 10.97 7.43 16.67
N ASP A 77 11.20 8.71 16.36
CA ASP A 77 12.01 9.66 17.13
C ASP A 77 12.20 11.00 16.39
N GLU A 78 11.52 12.05 16.86
CA GLU A 78 12.06 13.41 17.04
C GLU A 78 11.28 14.13 18.17
N THR A 79 11.24 13.54 19.36
CA THR A 79 10.91 14.30 20.59
C THR A 79 12.16 14.42 21.43
N SER A 80 12.77 15.60 21.31
CA SER A 80 13.60 16.37 22.26
C SER A 80 13.95 15.73 23.60
#